data_AF-A0A1N7S351-F1
#
_entry.id   AF-A0A1N7S351-F1
#
_cell.length_a   1.000
_cell.length_b   1.000
_cell.length_c   1.000
_cell.angle_alpha   90.00
_cell.angle_beta   90.00
_cell.angle_gamma   90.00
#
_symmetry.space_group_name_H-M   'P 1'
#
loop_
_entity.id
_entity.type
_entity.pdbx_description
1 polymer ?
#
loop_
_entity_poly.entity_id
_entity_poly.type
_entity_poly.pdbx_seq_one_letter_code
_entity_poly.pdbx_strand_id
1 'polypeptide(L)'
;MTGIETLAQETSGLYAGLRQTGCRAIGVLRATDPELVDALLATFESHDEAAAWLVGRTIGFGGSSALELLAQGERERVMQVLNHLRYGLCA
;
A
#
# COMPACT_ATOMS: atom_id res chain seq x y z
N MET A 1 11.68 31.58 -9.46
CA MET A 1 11.36 30.36 -8.69
C MET A 1 11.07 30.74 -7.27
N THR A 2 9.79 30.80 -6.95
CA THR A 2 9.26 31.06 -5.61
C THR A 2 9.35 29.78 -4.76
N GLY A 3 9.45 29.89 -3.43
CA GLY A 3 9.60 28.73 -2.54
C GLY A 3 8.48 27.69 -2.65
N ILE A 4 7.30 28.08 -3.14
CA ILE A 4 6.16 27.17 -3.37
C ILE A 4 6.44 26.22 -4.53
N GLU A 5 7.09 26.68 -5.60
CA GLU A 5 7.45 25.83 -6.74
C GLU A 5 8.46 24.75 -6.34
N THR A 6 9.45 25.11 -5.50
CA THR A 6 10.40 24.16 -4.94
C THR A 6 9.70 23.13 -4.05
N LEU A 7 8.81 23.57 -3.16
CA LEU A 7 8.05 22.66 -2.30
C LEU A 7 7.17 21.69 -3.10
N ALA A 8 6.49 22.18 -4.15
CA ALA A 8 5.69 21.35 -5.02
C ALA A 8 6.54 20.28 -5.73
N GLN A 9 7.73 20.66 -6.19
CA GLN A 9 8.64 19.74 -6.87
C GLN A 9 9.23 18.69 -5.92
N GLU A 10 9.62 19.08 -4.71
CA GLU A 10 10.10 18.15 -3.68
C GLU A 10 8.99 17.19 -3.25
N THR A 11 7.77 17.69 -3.01
CA THR A 11 6.61 16.87 -2.63
C THR A 11 6.23 15.88 -3.73
N SER A 12 6.28 16.31 -5.00
CA SER A 12 6.06 15.43 -6.14
C SER A 12 7.11 14.31 -6.22
N GLY A 13 8.38 14.64 -5.98
CA GLY A 13 9.47 13.66 -5.91
C GLY A 13 9.26 12.63 -4.80
N LEU A 14 8.84 13.07 -3.60
CA LEU A 14 8.50 12.17 -2.49
C LEU A 14 7.33 11.25 -2.83
N TYR A 15 6.28 11.78 -3.46
CA TYR A 15 5.12 10.98 -3.88
C TYR A 15 5.50 9.93 -4.94
N ALA A 16 6.34 10.31 -5.91
CA ALA A 16 6.87 9.36 -6.89
C ALA A 16 7.70 8.25 -6.24
N GLY A 17 8.52 8.60 -5.24
CA GLY A 17 9.30 7.63 -4.46
C GLY A 17 8.43 6.64 -3.67
N LEU A 18 7.34 7.12 -3.05
CA LEU A 18 6.37 6.26 -2.37
C LEU A 18 5.69 5.29 -3.33
N ARG A 19 5.22 5.78 -4.49
CA ARG A 19 4.64 4.92 -5.53
C ARG A 19 5.63 3.85 -6.00
N GLN A 20 6.88 4.24 -6.26
CA GLN A 20 7.91 3.30 -6.69
C GLN A 20 8.17 2.22 -5.64
N THR A 21 8.20 2.61 -4.35
CA THR A 21 8.32 1.68 -3.22
C THR A 21 7.17 0.68 -3.20
N GLY A 22 5.93 1.16 -3.33
CA GLY A 22 4.74 0.29 -3.37
C GLY A 22 4.75 -0.68 -4.54
N CYS A 23 5.07 -0.20 -5.75
CA CYS A 23 5.21 -1.07 -6.93
C CYS A 23 6.29 -2.14 -6.76
N ARG A 24 7.44 -1.77 -6.16
CA ARG A 24 8.51 -2.73 -5.86
C ARG A 24 8.06 -3.77 -4.83
N ALA A 25 7.32 -3.34 -3.80
CA ALA A 25 6.75 -4.24 -2.80
C ALA A 25 5.79 -5.25 -3.44
N ILE A 26 4.89 -4.82 -4.33
CA ILE A 26 4.01 -5.74 -5.07
C ILE A 26 4.84 -6.73 -5.90
N GLY A 27 5.91 -6.28 -6.55
CA GLY A 27 6.80 -7.16 -7.31
C GLY A 27 7.43 -8.26 -6.45
N VAL A 28 7.89 -7.91 -5.24
CA VAL A 28 8.43 -8.89 -4.26
C VAL A 28 7.34 -9.82 -3.75
N LEU A 29 6.17 -9.28 -3.39
CA LEU A 29 5.03 -10.05 -2.92
C LEU A 29 4.55 -11.02 -3.99
N ARG A 30 4.51 -10.63 -5.26
CA ARG A 30 4.10 -11.52 -6.36
C ARG A 30 4.99 -12.76 -6.47
N ALA A 31 6.29 -12.62 -6.17
CA ALA A 31 7.24 -13.72 -6.20
C ALA A 31 7.18 -14.61 -4.95
N THR A 32 6.75 -14.07 -3.81
CA THR A 32 6.85 -14.74 -2.50
C THR A 32 5.49 -15.21 -1.97
N ASP A 33 4.44 -14.47 -2.27
CA ASP A 33 3.07 -14.62 -1.80
C ASP A 33 2.08 -14.10 -2.87
N PRO A 34 1.89 -14.84 -3.97
CA PRO A 34 1.02 -14.43 -5.07
C PRO A 34 -0.44 -14.27 -4.64
N GLU A 35 -0.91 -15.07 -3.67
CA GLU A 35 -2.29 -14.99 -3.17
C GLU A 35 -2.62 -13.63 -2.56
N LEU A 36 -1.68 -13.03 -1.82
CA LEU A 36 -1.86 -11.71 -1.26
C LEU A 36 -1.93 -10.63 -2.34
N VAL A 37 -1.17 -10.79 -3.43
CA VAL A 37 -1.25 -9.88 -4.59
C VAL A 37 -2.57 -10.02 -5.33
N ASP A 38 -3.06 -11.25 -5.50
CA ASP A 38 -4.39 -11.47 -6.07
C ASP A 38 -5.50 -10.87 -5.19
N ALA A 39 -5.39 -11.00 -3.86
CA ALA A 39 -6.32 -10.35 -2.94
C ALA A 39 -6.26 -8.82 -3.03
N LEU A 40 -5.06 -8.24 -3.10
CA LEU A 40 -4.87 -6.79 -3.30
C LEU A 40 -5.53 -6.31 -4.60
N LEU A 41 -5.28 -6.99 -5.72
CA LEU A 41 -5.83 -6.62 -7.02
C LEU A 41 -7.33 -6.92 -7.15
N ALA A 42 -7.86 -7.83 -6.34
CA ALA A 42 -9.29 -8.06 -6.24
C ALA A 42 -9.99 -7.00 -5.36
N THR A 43 -9.27 -6.37 -4.44
CA THR A 43 -9.80 -5.31 -3.56
C THR A 43 -9.67 -3.92 -4.18
N PHE A 44 -8.58 -3.65 -4.90
CA PHE A 44 -8.29 -2.34 -5.48
C PHE A 44 -8.38 -2.37 -7.01
N GLU A 45 -8.99 -1.35 -7.62
CA GLU A 45 -9.29 -1.33 -9.06
C GLU A 45 -8.03 -1.21 -9.93
N SER A 46 -6.91 -0.78 -9.34
CA SER A 46 -5.65 -0.62 -10.06
C SER A 46 -4.45 -1.08 -9.24
N HIS A 47 -3.41 -1.54 -9.95
CA HIS A 47 -2.11 -1.85 -9.37
C HIS A 47 -1.52 -0.64 -8.63
N ASP A 48 -1.83 0.57 -9.09
CA ASP A 48 -1.35 1.78 -8.43
C ASP A 48 -2.01 2.02 -7.09
N GLU A 49 -3.32 1.84 -7.04
CA GLU A 49 -4.09 1.99 -5.81
C GLU A 49 -3.68 0.93 -4.77
N ALA A 50 -3.47 -0.31 -5.21
CA ALA A 50 -2.90 -1.37 -4.37
C ALA A 50 -1.49 -0.99 -3.85
N ALA A 51 -0.64 -0.43 -4.70
CA ALA A 51 0.71 -0.01 -4.33
C ALA A 51 0.68 1.15 -3.32
N ALA A 52 -0.20 2.12 -3.54
CA ALA A 52 -0.40 3.24 -2.64
C ALA A 52 -0.96 2.80 -1.29
N TRP A 53 -1.92 1.87 -1.27
CA TRP A 53 -2.49 1.32 -0.04
C TRP A 53 -1.45 0.55 0.78
N LEU A 54 -0.54 -0.20 0.12
CA LEU A 54 0.50 -0.96 0.81
C LEU A 54 1.44 -0.07 1.63
N VAL A 55 1.84 1.08 1.09
CA VAL A 55 2.76 2.03 1.74
C VAL A 55 2.03 3.08 2.57
N GLY A 56 0.75 3.28 2.31
CA GLY A 56 -0.11 4.21 3.03
C GLY A 56 -0.39 3.74 4.45
N ARG A 57 -0.53 4.68 5.38
CA ARG A 57 -1.00 4.37 6.73
C ARG A 57 -2.48 4.01 6.68
N THR A 58 -2.84 2.88 7.25
CA THR A 58 -4.24 2.45 7.34
C THR A 58 -4.70 2.48 8.80
N ILE A 59 -5.88 3.03 9.05
CA ILE A 59 -6.44 3.13 10.41
C ILE A 59 -6.63 1.73 11.03
N GLY A 60 -7.03 0.73 10.22
CA GLY A 60 -7.16 -0.67 10.63
C GLY A 60 -5.85 -1.33 11.12
N PHE A 61 -4.71 -0.68 10.92
CA PHE A 61 -3.38 -1.13 11.36
C PHE A 61 -2.83 -0.32 12.53
N GLY A 62 -3.66 0.51 13.18
CA GLY A 62 -3.19 1.35 14.30
C GLY A 62 -2.21 2.45 13.87
N GLY A 63 -2.27 2.87 12.60
CA GLY A 63 -1.40 3.90 12.05
C GLY A 63 -0.12 3.37 11.37
N SER A 64 0.09 2.06 11.33
CA SER A 64 1.09 1.43 10.46
C SER A 64 0.59 1.25 9.02
N SER A 65 1.52 1.03 8.11
CA SER A 65 1.23 0.60 6.73
C SER A 65 1.09 -0.91 6.64
N ALA A 66 0.38 -1.41 5.62
CA ALA A 66 0.31 -2.85 5.37
C ALA A 66 1.71 -3.43 5.11
N LEU A 67 2.59 -2.69 4.46
CA LEU A 67 3.96 -3.13 4.19
C LEU A 67 4.77 -3.34 5.49
N GLU A 68 4.59 -2.49 6.50
CA GLU A 68 5.22 -2.67 7.81
C GLU A 68 4.73 -3.93 8.52
N LEU A 69 3.43 -4.24 8.44
CA LEU A 69 2.86 -5.47 8.99
C LEU A 69 3.39 -6.71 8.28
N LEU A 70 3.49 -6.65 6.95
CA LEU A 70 4.07 -7.75 6.16
C LEU A 70 5.53 -7.98 6.53
N ALA A 71 6.30 -6.92 6.77
CA ALA A 71 7.68 -7.02 7.25
C ALA A 71 7.79 -7.65 8.65
N GLN A 72 6.73 -7.53 9.47
CA GLN A 72 6.61 -8.16 10.80
C GLN A 72 6.05 -9.59 10.73
N GLY A 73 5.71 -10.09 9.54
CA GLY A 73 5.09 -11.40 9.36
C GLY A 73 3.58 -11.43 9.67
N GLU A 74 2.94 -10.27 9.88
CA GLU A 74 1.49 -10.15 10.14
C GLU A 74 0.65 -10.25 8.85
N ARG A 75 1.00 -11.17 7.93
CA ARG A 75 0.30 -11.40 6.66
C ARG A 75 -1.20 -11.61 6.86
N GLU A 76 -1.57 -12.46 7.81
CA GLU A 76 -2.98 -12.82 8.06
C GLU A 76 -3.82 -11.61 8.47
N ARG A 77 -3.24 -10.67 9.22
CA ARG A 77 -3.91 -9.42 9.61
C ARG A 77 -4.14 -8.51 8.39
N VAL A 78 -3.17 -8.44 7.48
CA VAL A 78 -3.32 -7.70 6.22
C VAL A 78 -4.40 -8.34 5.35
N MET A 79 -4.41 -9.67 5.22
CA MET A 79 -5.45 -10.41 4.50
C MET A 79 -6.84 -10.24 5.12
N GLN A 80 -6.93 -10.19 6.45
CA GLN A 80 -8.17 -9.91 7.16
C GLN A 80 -8.69 -8.52 6.76
N VAL A 81 -7.87 -7.48 6.83
CA VAL A 81 -8.29 -6.13 6.45
C VAL A 81 -8.66 -6.04 4.96
N LEU A 82 -7.91 -6.71 4.07
CA LEU A 82 -8.28 -6.77 2.65
C LEU A 82 -9.65 -7.40 2.42
N ASN A 83 -9.98 -8.46 3.16
CA ASN A 83 -11.32 -9.05 3.11
C ASN A 83 -12.39 -8.10 3.64
N HIS A 84 -12.12 -7.39 4.73
CA HIS A 84 -13.06 -6.40 5.29
C HIS A 84 -13.33 -5.27 4.29
N LEU A 85 -12.28 -4.73 3.66
CA LEU A 85 -12.39 -3.71 2.61
C LEU A 85 -13.18 -4.21 1.40
N ARG A 86 -12.91 -5.44 0.94
CA ARG A 86 -13.57 -6.03 -0.23
C ARG A 86 -15.07 -6.27 -0.02
N TYR A 87 -15.46 -6.69 1.18
CA TYR A 87 -16.86 -7.02 1.50
C TYR A 87 -17.62 -5.88 2.20
N GLY A 88 -16.99 -4.71 2.37
CA GLY A 88 -17.59 -3.55 3.02
C GLY A 88 -17.93 -3.77 4.50
N LEU A 89 -17.34 -4.78 5.13
CA LEU A 89 -17.46 -5.02 6.56
C LEU A 89 -16.46 -4.07 7.23
N CYS A 90 -16.92 -2.90 7.67
CA CYS A 90 -16.07 -1.99 8.43
C CYS A 90 -15.51 -2.74 9.65
N ALA A 91 -14.18 -2.85 9.72
CA ALA A 91 -13.44 -3.26 10.91
C ALA A 91 -13.43 -2.12 11.94
#